data_AF-A0A3B8MI83-F1
#
_entry.id   AF-A0A3B8MI83-F1
#
_cell.length_a   1.000
_cell.length_b   1.000
_cell.length_c   1.000
_cell.angle_alpha   90.00
_cell.angle_beta   90.00
_cell.angle_gamma   90.00
#
_symmetry.space_group_name_H-M   'P 1'
#
loop_
_entity.id
_entity.type
_entity.pdbx_description
1 polymer ?
#
loop_
_entity_poly.entity_id
_entity_poly.type
_entity_poly.pdbx_seq_one_letter_code
_entity_poly.pdbx_strand_id
1 'polypeptide(L)'
;MLDTLALDGVWMDYLHWHAQFEDPYPVFIKTCFCDGCLSAFQSATDIDVQGNDVPEKSKWIFMNAVRAWEDWRVSVICDWGSEFKEHVKGRRPEGRVGAFHCAWKDEDLGGVRGRCLGLDFQVLSPYVDIFSPMVYHGRSGKRPEYVEKFVSYFGDRYVHDDRPDVWPIVKAHDEFEQVLHYGMSVRSTGVTMFTIKSVAEDPGKVAAMRRVYSG
;
A
#
# COMPACT_ATOMS: atom_id res chain seq x y z
N MET A 1 7.59 17.29 14.75
CA MET A 1 7.92 17.24 13.31
C MET A 1 6.98 18.14 12.51
N LEU A 2 5.67 17.86 12.48
CA LEU A 2 4.68 18.69 11.77
C LEU A 2 4.69 20.17 12.20
N ASP A 3 4.91 20.44 13.49
CA ASP A 3 4.93 21.80 14.03
C ASP A 3 6.25 22.54 13.80
N THR A 4 7.33 21.80 13.52
CA THR A 4 8.71 22.34 13.53
C THR A 4 9.36 22.39 12.16
N LEU A 5 8.87 21.61 11.20
CA LEU A 5 9.39 21.53 9.83
C LEU A 5 8.31 21.94 8.83
N ALA A 6 8.70 22.67 7.79
CA ALA A 6 7.82 22.95 6.66
C ALA A 6 7.80 21.70 5.75
N LEU A 7 6.76 20.87 5.92
CA LEU A 7 6.56 19.64 5.15
C LEU A 7 5.35 19.81 4.22
N ASP A 8 5.55 19.49 2.94
CA ASP A 8 4.47 19.49 1.94
C ASP A 8 3.62 18.22 1.99
N GLY A 9 4.10 17.17 2.65
CA GLY A 9 3.33 15.97 2.88
C GLY A 9 4.02 14.95 3.77
N VAL A 10 3.26 13.93 4.17
CA VAL A 10 3.71 12.82 5.00
C VAL A 10 3.15 11.52 4.44
N TRP A 11 4.01 10.51 4.35
CA TRP A 11 3.64 9.19 3.84
C TRP A 11 3.58 8.16 4.96
N MET A 12 2.53 7.34 4.95
CA MET A 12 2.46 6.09 5.69
C MET A 12 3.24 5.02 4.90
N ASP A 13 4.35 4.57 5.47
CA ASP A 13 5.19 3.54 4.86
C ASP A 13 4.66 2.14 5.21
N TYR A 14 4.74 1.20 4.26
CA TYR A 14 4.27 -0.19 4.41
C TYR A 14 2.90 -0.31 5.11
N LEU A 15 1.91 0.45 4.65
CA LEU A 15 0.57 0.48 5.26
C LEU A 15 -0.20 -0.80 4.93
N HIS A 16 0.07 -1.86 5.68
CA HIS A 16 -0.65 -3.12 5.64
C HIS A 16 -0.22 -4.01 6.81
N TRP A 17 -1.00 -5.06 7.08
CA TRP A 17 -0.53 -6.13 7.95
C TRP A 17 0.64 -6.88 7.33
N HIS A 18 1.51 -7.45 8.16
CA HIS A 18 2.77 -8.06 7.72
C HIS A 18 2.59 -9.01 6.52
N ALA A 19 3.34 -8.75 5.44
CA ALA A 19 3.39 -9.55 4.24
C ALA A 19 4.70 -9.32 3.49
N GLN A 20 5.19 -10.37 2.82
CA GLN A 20 6.36 -10.31 1.94
C GLN A 20 5.92 -10.13 0.47
N PHE A 21 5.16 -9.07 0.18
CA PHE A 21 4.49 -8.93 -1.11
C PHE A 21 5.43 -8.81 -2.31
N GLU A 22 6.68 -8.44 -2.06
CA GLU A 22 7.70 -8.27 -3.08
C GLU A 22 8.30 -9.60 -3.54
N ASP A 23 8.16 -10.67 -2.75
CA ASP A 23 8.67 -12.00 -3.08
C ASP A 23 7.85 -12.61 -4.25
N PRO A 24 8.47 -13.29 -5.24
CA PRO A 24 7.73 -13.96 -6.31
C PRO A 24 6.90 -15.16 -5.81
N TYR A 25 7.24 -15.71 -4.64
CA TYR A 25 6.56 -16.81 -3.97
C TYR A 25 6.19 -16.42 -2.53
N PRO A 26 5.32 -15.40 -2.37
CA PRO A 26 5.01 -14.83 -1.06
C PRO A 26 4.34 -15.85 -0.16
N VAL A 27 4.79 -15.93 1.09
CA VAL A 27 4.13 -16.73 2.13
C VAL A 27 3.01 -15.91 2.75
N PHE A 28 1.80 -16.44 2.68
CA PHE A 28 0.61 -15.80 3.21
C PHE A 28 0.23 -16.34 4.57
N ILE A 29 0.51 -15.53 5.58
CA ILE A 29 0.09 -15.78 6.94
C ILE A 29 -0.78 -14.61 7.40
N LYS A 30 -1.93 -14.92 7.99
CA LYS A 30 -2.65 -13.94 8.79
C LYS A 30 -1.86 -13.76 10.08
N THR A 31 -1.52 -12.52 10.39
CA THR A 31 -0.61 -12.16 11.49
C THR A 31 -1.35 -11.36 12.56
N CYS A 32 -0.68 -11.16 13.70
CA CYS A 32 -1.19 -10.51 14.91
C CYS A 32 -2.40 -11.21 15.57
N PHE A 33 -2.14 -12.37 16.17
CA PHE A 33 -3.07 -12.99 17.13
C PHE A 33 -2.60 -12.79 18.58
N CYS A 34 -1.83 -11.73 18.86
CA CYS A 34 -1.46 -11.42 20.23
C CYS A 34 -2.69 -11.00 21.05
N ASP A 35 -2.59 -11.04 22.38
CA ASP A 35 -3.71 -10.74 23.27
C ASP A 35 -4.33 -9.37 23.01
N GLY A 36 -3.52 -8.37 22.61
CA GLY A 36 -4.01 -7.04 22.23
C GLY A 36 -4.90 -7.06 20.99
N CYS A 37 -4.45 -7.71 19.90
CA CYS A 37 -5.23 -7.86 18.67
C CYS A 37 -6.51 -8.68 18.92
N LEU A 38 -6.44 -9.76 19.70
CA LEU A 38 -7.61 -10.56 20.08
C LEU A 38 -8.61 -9.73 20.90
N SER A 39 -8.14 -9.02 21.92
CA SER A 39 -9.02 -8.21 22.78
C SER A 39 -9.69 -7.07 22.00
N ALA A 40 -8.95 -6.39 21.13
CA ALA A 40 -9.47 -5.33 20.28
C ALA A 40 -10.52 -5.86 19.27
N PHE A 41 -10.27 -7.01 18.67
CA PHE A 41 -11.24 -7.66 17.79
C PHE A 41 -12.54 -8.02 18.52
N GLN A 42 -12.45 -8.70 19.67
CA GLN A 42 -13.65 -9.07 20.45
C GLN A 42 -14.44 -7.82 20.87
N SER A 43 -13.74 -6.77 21.31
CA SER A 43 -14.37 -5.51 21.71
C SER A 43 -15.06 -4.80 20.53
N ALA A 44 -14.45 -4.84 19.34
CA ALA A 44 -15.00 -4.19 18.15
C ALA A 44 -16.17 -4.96 17.51
N THR A 45 -16.26 -6.27 17.74
CA THR A 45 -17.20 -7.15 17.03
C THR A 45 -18.22 -7.85 17.92
N ASP A 46 -18.06 -7.79 19.25
CA ASP A 46 -18.84 -8.54 20.24
C ASP A 46 -18.80 -10.07 20.03
N ILE A 47 -17.77 -10.57 19.34
CA ILE A 47 -17.54 -12.00 19.13
C ILE A 47 -16.66 -12.54 20.24
N ASP A 48 -17.15 -13.52 20.99
CA ASP A 48 -16.38 -14.22 22.03
C ASP A 48 -15.50 -15.33 21.43
N VAL A 49 -14.19 -15.11 21.38
CA VAL A 49 -13.21 -16.01 20.78
C VAL A 49 -12.82 -17.11 21.76
N GLN A 50 -13.19 -18.34 21.43
CA GLN A 50 -12.93 -19.50 22.27
C GLN A 50 -11.50 -20.04 22.12
N GLY A 51 -10.94 -20.53 23.22
CA GLY A 51 -9.61 -21.16 23.27
C GLY A 51 -8.83 -20.71 24.50
N ASN A 52 -7.91 -21.56 24.96
CA ASN A 52 -7.11 -21.30 26.16
C ASN A 52 -5.83 -20.53 25.84
N ASP A 53 -5.32 -20.67 24.62
CA ASP A 53 -4.10 -20.02 24.15
C ASP A 53 -4.27 -19.38 22.76
N VAL A 54 -3.25 -18.64 22.32
CA VAL A 54 -3.26 -17.94 21.02
C VAL A 54 -3.46 -18.91 19.83
N PRO A 55 -2.76 -20.07 19.75
CA PRO A 55 -3.02 -21.06 18.71
C PRO A 55 -4.48 -21.52 18.64
N GLU A 56 -5.08 -21.91 19.78
CA GLU A 56 -6.47 -22.35 19.83
C GLU A 56 -7.44 -21.25 19.39
N LYS A 57 -7.25 -20.02 19.90
CA LYS A 57 -8.07 -18.85 19.55
C LYS A 57 -7.96 -18.50 18.05
N SER A 58 -6.75 -18.51 17.49
CA SER A 58 -6.55 -18.24 16.07
C SER A 58 -7.23 -19.28 15.18
N LYS A 59 -7.14 -20.57 15.55
CA LYS A 59 -7.84 -21.65 14.86
C LYS A 59 -9.36 -21.47 14.96
N TRP A 60 -9.87 -21.12 16.13
CA TRP A 60 -11.29 -20.87 16.33
C TRP A 60 -11.78 -19.73 15.43
N ILE A 61 -11.04 -18.63 15.34
CA ILE A 61 -11.36 -17.51 14.43
C ILE A 61 -11.45 -18.00 12.98
N PHE A 62 -10.49 -18.80 12.51
CA PHE A 62 -10.51 -19.30 11.14
C PHE A 62 -11.70 -20.22 10.83
N MET A 63 -12.17 -20.96 11.82
CA MET A 63 -13.30 -21.88 11.65
C MET A 63 -14.66 -21.18 11.77
N ASN A 64 -14.76 -20.11 12.56
CA ASN A 64 -16.06 -19.56 12.97
C ASN A 64 -16.28 -18.08 12.61
N ALA A 65 -15.22 -17.28 12.54
CA ALA A 65 -15.30 -15.82 12.46
C ALA A 65 -14.33 -15.21 11.43
N VAL A 66 -13.91 -15.98 10.43
CA VAL A 66 -12.82 -15.59 9.53
C VAL A 66 -13.11 -14.30 8.75
N ARG A 67 -14.36 -14.08 8.33
CA ARG A 67 -14.77 -12.87 7.62
C ARG A 67 -14.77 -11.66 8.53
N ALA A 68 -15.40 -11.77 9.71
CA ALA A 68 -15.37 -10.71 10.70
C ALA A 68 -13.93 -10.31 11.08
N TRP A 69 -13.01 -11.28 11.19
CA TRP A 69 -11.59 -11.01 11.44
C TRP A 69 -10.90 -10.29 10.27
N GLU A 70 -11.20 -10.67 9.03
CA GLU A 70 -10.69 -9.98 7.84
C GLU A 70 -11.21 -8.54 7.76
N ASP A 71 -12.51 -8.33 7.97
CA ASP A 71 -13.17 -7.02 7.92
C ASP A 71 -12.67 -6.09 9.05
N TRP A 72 -12.53 -6.61 10.27
CA TRP A 72 -11.92 -5.86 11.38
C TRP A 72 -10.47 -5.46 11.07
N ARG A 73 -9.69 -6.35 10.44
CA ARG A 73 -8.31 -6.00 10.05
C ARG A 73 -8.26 -4.92 8.98
N VAL A 74 -9.24 -4.87 8.08
CA VAL A 74 -9.40 -3.75 7.15
C VAL A 74 -9.76 -2.47 7.90
N SER A 75 -10.69 -2.54 8.87
CA SER A 75 -11.10 -1.36 9.64
C SER A 75 -9.93 -0.76 10.42
N VAL A 76 -9.07 -1.57 11.02
CA VAL A 76 -7.86 -1.08 11.73
C VAL A 76 -6.96 -0.24 10.82
N ILE A 77 -6.73 -0.66 9.58
CA ILE A 77 -5.90 0.09 8.62
C ILE A 77 -6.62 1.37 8.16
N CYS A 78 -7.94 1.30 7.97
CA CYS A 78 -8.76 2.45 7.64
C CYS A 78 -8.74 3.50 8.77
N ASP A 79 -8.92 3.08 10.02
CA ASP A 79 -8.91 3.94 11.20
C ASP A 79 -7.55 4.64 11.32
N TRP A 80 -6.46 3.90 11.12
CA TRP A 80 -5.11 4.48 11.03
C TRP A 80 -5.00 5.54 9.94
N GLY A 81 -5.52 5.28 8.73
CA GLY A 81 -5.54 6.26 7.65
C GLY A 81 -6.32 7.52 8.02
N SER A 82 -7.48 7.35 8.64
CA SER A 82 -8.33 8.45 9.11
C SER A 82 -7.64 9.31 10.16
N GLU A 83 -7.14 8.70 11.24
CA GLU A 83 -6.43 9.39 12.32
C GLU A 83 -5.18 10.10 11.79
N PHE A 84 -4.42 9.44 10.91
CA PHE A 84 -3.23 10.02 10.30
C PHE A 84 -3.57 11.28 9.49
N LYS A 85 -4.63 11.20 8.67
CA LYS A 85 -5.11 12.36 7.92
C LYS A 85 -5.59 13.48 8.84
N GLU A 86 -6.36 13.17 9.86
CA GLU A 86 -6.82 14.16 10.84
C GLU A 86 -5.64 14.90 11.48
N HIS A 87 -4.63 14.16 11.92
CA HIS A 87 -3.45 14.75 12.55
C HIS A 87 -2.60 15.61 11.61
N VAL A 88 -2.41 15.17 10.36
CA VAL A 88 -1.69 15.95 9.34
C VAL A 88 -2.48 17.21 8.98
N LYS A 89 -3.75 17.06 8.60
CA LYS A 89 -4.57 18.19 8.13
C LYS A 89 -4.87 19.20 9.23
N GLY A 90 -5.00 18.75 10.49
CA GLY A 90 -5.21 19.64 11.64
C GLY A 90 -4.02 20.56 11.94
N ARG A 91 -2.81 20.21 11.51
CA ARG A 91 -1.58 21.02 11.70
C ARG A 91 -1.08 21.65 10.42
N ARG A 92 -1.33 20.99 9.28
CA ARG A 92 -0.90 21.36 7.93
C ARG A 92 -2.06 21.11 6.98
N PRO A 93 -3.03 22.04 6.86
CA PRO A 93 -4.21 21.86 6.00
C PRO A 93 -3.86 21.52 4.54
N GLU A 94 -2.81 22.14 4.01
CA GLU A 94 -2.30 21.91 2.65
C GLU A 94 -1.37 20.67 2.53
N GLY A 95 -0.95 20.09 3.67
CA GLY A 95 -0.03 18.96 3.69
C GLY A 95 -0.67 17.71 3.10
N ARG A 96 0.01 17.04 2.17
CA ARG A 96 -0.48 15.82 1.52
C ARG A 96 -0.31 14.60 2.41
N VAL A 97 -1.28 13.70 2.35
CA VAL A 97 -1.21 12.38 3.00
C VAL A 97 -1.02 11.31 1.94
N GLY A 98 0.11 10.61 1.98
CA GLY A 98 0.41 9.52 1.06
C GLY A 98 0.44 8.15 1.72
N ALA A 99 0.27 7.09 0.93
CA ALA A 99 0.37 5.72 1.40
C ALA A 99 1.22 4.86 0.45
N PHE A 100 2.30 4.28 0.97
CA PHE A 100 3.04 3.22 0.30
C PHE A 100 2.35 1.89 0.53
N HIS A 101 2.04 1.16 -0.55
CA HIS A 101 1.31 -0.10 -0.47
C HIS A 101 1.74 -1.13 -1.52
N CYS A 102 1.34 -2.39 -1.31
CA CYS A 102 1.63 -3.46 -2.26
C CYS A 102 0.90 -3.29 -3.59
N ALA A 103 1.53 -3.69 -4.70
CA ALA A 103 0.98 -3.64 -6.05
C ALA A 103 0.19 -4.92 -6.43
N TRP A 104 -0.81 -5.28 -5.61
CA TRP A 104 -1.71 -6.41 -5.85
C TRP A 104 -3.15 -5.97 -6.16
N LYS A 105 -3.74 -6.68 -7.12
CA LYS A 105 -5.13 -6.52 -7.56
C LYS A 105 -6.08 -7.21 -6.60
N ASP A 106 -7.38 -7.02 -6.83
CA ASP A 106 -8.43 -7.55 -5.96
C ASP A 106 -8.48 -9.06 -6.03
N GLU A 107 -8.23 -9.64 -7.20
CA GLU A 107 -8.34 -11.08 -7.44
C GLU A 107 -7.00 -11.81 -7.22
N ASP A 108 -5.90 -11.06 -7.09
CA ASP A 108 -4.57 -11.65 -6.94
C ASP A 108 -4.56 -12.61 -5.74
N LEU A 109 -4.15 -13.85 -6.03
CA LEU A 109 -3.94 -14.91 -5.04
C LEU A 109 -5.19 -15.17 -4.18
N GLY A 110 -6.37 -15.05 -4.82
CA GLY A 110 -7.67 -15.27 -4.20
C GLY A 110 -8.04 -14.18 -3.21
N GLY A 111 -7.84 -12.90 -3.56
CA GLY A 111 -8.19 -11.78 -2.70
C GLY A 111 -7.30 -11.59 -1.49
N VAL A 112 -6.01 -11.94 -1.63
CA VAL A 112 -5.08 -11.92 -0.51
C VAL A 112 -4.84 -10.53 0.07
N ARG A 113 -5.03 -9.48 -0.76
CA ARG A 113 -4.89 -8.08 -0.34
C ARG A 113 -5.85 -7.73 0.81
N GLY A 114 -7.14 -8.02 0.66
CA GLY A 114 -8.10 -7.83 1.75
C GLY A 114 -7.88 -8.85 2.87
N ARG A 115 -7.85 -10.14 2.51
CA ARG A 115 -7.87 -11.25 3.49
C ARG A 115 -6.64 -11.31 4.40
N CYS A 116 -5.46 -10.97 3.90
CA CYS A 116 -4.21 -11.10 4.63
C CYS A 116 -3.59 -9.76 4.98
N LEU A 117 -3.65 -8.77 4.07
CA LEU A 117 -2.98 -7.48 4.24
C LEU A 117 -3.88 -6.40 4.83
N GLY A 118 -5.19 -6.66 4.97
CA GLY A 118 -6.16 -5.69 5.49
C GLY A 118 -6.26 -4.44 4.62
N LEU A 119 -5.98 -4.56 3.32
CA LEU A 119 -5.94 -3.46 2.38
C LEU A 119 -7.20 -3.42 1.53
N ASP A 120 -8.03 -2.41 1.78
CA ASP A 120 -9.16 -2.02 0.94
C ASP A 120 -8.98 -0.56 0.51
N PHE A 121 -8.68 -0.34 -0.77
CA PHE A 121 -8.42 1.00 -1.29
C PHE A 121 -9.68 1.83 -1.50
N GLN A 122 -10.84 1.18 -1.67
CA GLN A 122 -12.11 1.91 -1.76
C GLN A 122 -12.46 2.52 -0.40
N VAL A 123 -12.25 1.77 0.68
CA VAL A 123 -12.47 2.25 2.05
C VAL A 123 -11.41 3.27 2.48
N LEU A 124 -10.16 3.10 2.02
CA LEU A 124 -9.05 3.97 2.41
C LEU A 124 -8.95 5.28 1.59
N SER A 125 -9.50 5.33 0.38
CA SER A 125 -9.39 6.50 -0.52
C SER A 125 -9.85 7.83 0.06
N PRO A 126 -10.85 7.94 0.97
CA PRO A 126 -11.21 9.21 1.59
C PRO A 126 -10.08 9.79 2.46
N TYR A 127 -9.12 8.96 2.90
CA TYR A 127 -8.10 9.32 3.87
C TYR A 127 -6.70 9.48 3.28
N VAL A 128 -6.51 9.13 2.00
CA VAL A 128 -5.22 9.18 1.32
C VAL A 128 -5.33 10.13 0.13
N ASP A 129 -4.50 11.16 0.10
CA ASP A 129 -4.45 12.10 -1.02
C ASP A 129 -3.69 11.51 -2.22
N ILE A 130 -2.68 10.68 -1.93
CA ILE A 130 -1.78 10.08 -2.93
C ILE A 130 -1.53 8.59 -2.60
N PHE A 131 -1.98 7.68 -3.47
CA PHE A 131 -1.56 6.29 -3.41
C PHE A 131 -0.26 6.08 -4.17
N SER A 132 0.67 5.39 -3.52
CA SER A 132 2.00 5.14 -4.06
C SER A 132 2.28 3.63 -4.09
N PRO A 133 1.75 2.91 -5.08
CA PRO A 133 1.97 1.46 -5.18
C PRO A 133 3.43 1.13 -5.44
N MET A 134 3.97 0.20 -4.65
CA MET A 134 5.34 -0.31 -4.78
C MET A 134 5.41 -1.38 -5.88
N VAL A 135 5.54 -0.94 -7.14
CA VAL A 135 5.50 -1.83 -8.31
C VAL A 135 6.90 -2.36 -8.64
N TYR A 136 7.50 -3.10 -7.71
CA TYR A 136 8.84 -3.68 -7.85
C TYR A 136 8.86 -4.92 -8.73
N HIS A 137 8.57 -4.73 -10.03
CA HIS A 137 8.35 -5.79 -11.01
C HIS A 137 9.40 -6.91 -10.94
N GLY A 138 10.69 -6.56 -11.02
CA GLY A 138 11.77 -7.53 -11.03
C GLY A 138 11.92 -8.29 -9.71
N ARG A 139 11.56 -7.69 -8.57
CA ARG A 139 11.58 -8.38 -7.26
C ARG A 139 10.44 -9.39 -7.18
N SER A 140 9.26 -9.02 -7.67
CA SER A 140 8.06 -9.88 -7.70
C SER A 140 8.00 -10.87 -8.87
N GLY A 141 9.10 -11.04 -9.60
CA GLY A 141 9.17 -11.95 -10.76
C GLY A 141 8.25 -11.54 -11.92
N LYS A 142 7.85 -10.27 -11.99
CA LYS A 142 7.02 -9.69 -13.06
C LYS A 142 7.88 -8.99 -14.10
N ARG A 143 7.39 -8.95 -15.34
CA ARG A 143 8.00 -8.16 -16.42
C ARG A 143 7.73 -6.66 -16.25
N PRO A 144 8.53 -5.76 -16.86
CA PRO A 144 8.34 -4.32 -16.81
C PRO A 144 6.93 -3.84 -17.15
N GLU A 145 6.27 -4.45 -18.14
CA GLU A 145 4.93 -4.05 -18.58
C GLU A 145 3.87 -4.24 -17.49
N TYR A 146 4.20 -4.99 -16.42
CA TYR A 146 3.34 -5.08 -15.26
C TYR A 146 3.17 -3.73 -14.54
N VAL A 147 4.18 -2.83 -14.61
CA VAL A 147 4.09 -1.48 -14.02
C VAL A 147 2.90 -0.73 -14.60
N GLU A 148 2.85 -0.57 -15.92
CA GLU A 148 1.75 0.11 -16.60
C GLU A 148 0.42 -0.61 -16.36
N LYS A 149 0.40 -1.95 -16.47
CA LYS A 149 -0.81 -2.75 -16.22
C LYS A 149 -1.37 -2.58 -14.82
N PHE A 150 -0.51 -2.43 -13.81
CA PHE A 150 -0.96 -2.23 -12.44
C PHE A 150 -1.47 -0.79 -12.24
N VAL A 151 -0.73 0.21 -12.74
CA VAL A 151 -1.11 1.62 -12.62
C VAL A 151 -2.45 1.90 -13.29
N SER A 152 -2.64 1.40 -14.52
CA SER A 152 -3.92 1.55 -15.23
C SER A 152 -5.05 0.83 -14.48
N TYR A 153 -4.83 -0.41 -14.03
CA TYR A 153 -5.80 -1.14 -13.22
C TYR A 153 -6.21 -0.36 -11.96
N PHE A 154 -5.23 0.14 -11.22
CA PHE A 154 -5.47 0.84 -9.96
C PHE A 154 -6.23 2.14 -10.22
N GLY A 155 -5.77 2.91 -11.21
CA GLY A 155 -6.40 4.16 -11.63
C GLY A 155 -7.84 3.98 -12.08
N ASP A 156 -8.10 3.03 -12.97
CA ASP A 156 -9.45 2.77 -13.49
C ASP A 156 -10.43 2.33 -12.39
N ARG A 157 -9.92 1.71 -11.32
CA ARG A 157 -10.75 1.11 -10.28
C ARG A 157 -10.95 1.99 -9.06
N TYR A 158 -9.95 2.77 -8.67
CA TYR A 158 -9.93 3.48 -7.38
C TYR A 158 -9.84 4.99 -7.50
N VAL A 159 -9.59 5.53 -8.70
CA VAL A 159 -9.57 6.97 -8.93
C VAL A 159 -10.92 7.39 -9.50
N HIS A 160 -11.65 8.19 -8.74
CA HIS A 160 -12.95 8.73 -9.10
C HIS A 160 -12.90 10.25 -8.94
N ASP A 161 -13.50 10.99 -9.89
CA ASP A 161 -13.50 12.45 -9.90
C ASP A 161 -12.07 13.04 -9.73
N ASP A 162 -11.11 12.44 -10.44
CA ASP A 162 -9.68 12.78 -10.44
C ASP A 162 -8.98 12.69 -9.07
N ARG A 163 -9.52 11.88 -8.14
CA ARG A 163 -8.89 11.59 -6.84
C ARG A 163 -9.04 10.13 -6.41
N PRO A 164 -8.11 9.60 -5.59
CA PRO A 164 -6.85 10.22 -5.17
C PRO A 164 -5.78 10.21 -6.28
N ASP A 165 -4.69 10.95 -6.08
CA ASP A 165 -3.54 10.93 -6.99
C ASP A 165 -2.83 9.56 -6.92
N VAL A 166 -2.19 9.15 -8.02
CA VAL A 166 -1.46 7.88 -8.08
C VAL A 166 -0.01 8.14 -8.48
N TRP A 167 0.93 7.87 -7.57
CA TRP A 167 2.37 8.04 -7.76
C TRP A 167 3.09 6.71 -7.55
N PRO A 168 3.09 5.79 -8.54
CA PRO A 168 3.75 4.49 -8.40
C PRO A 168 5.24 4.64 -8.07
N ILE A 169 5.74 3.69 -7.29
CA ILE A 169 7.16 3.55 -6.98
C ILE A 169 7.75 2.50 -7.90
N VAL A 170 8.68 2.92 -8.76
CA VAL A 170 9.38 2.06 -9.71
C VAL A 170 10.81 1.79 -9.24
N LYS A 171 11.28 0.55 -9.47
CA LYS A 171 12.62 0.13 -9.10
C LYS A 171 13.65 0.71 -10.08
N ALA A 172 14.65 1.43 -9.56
CA ALA A 172 15.68 2.12 -10.33
C ALA A 172 16.89 1.24 -10.70
N HIS A 173 16.69 -0.05 -10.89
CA HIS A 173 17.76 -0.97 -11.25
C HIS A 173 17.73 -1.24 -12.76
N ASP A 174 17.20 -2.39 -13.17
CA ASP A 174 17.12 -2.80 -14.57
C ASP A 174 15.94 -2.12 -15.26
N GLU A 175 16.08 -1.85 -16.57
CA GLU A 175 14.99 -1.34 -17.42
C GLU A 175 14.43 0.02 -16.95
N PHE A 176 15.26 0.82 -16.26
CA PHE A 176 14.83 2.02 -15.53
C PHE A 176 14.02 3.01 -16.37
N GLU A 177 14.51 3.39 -17.56
CA GLU A 177 13.82 4.34 -18.44
C GLU A 177 12.44 3.82 -18.84
N GLN A 178 12.35 2.53 -19.17
CA GLN A 178 11.12 1.88 -19.57
C GLN A 178 10.11 1.86 -18.42
N VAL A 179 10.52 1.45 -17.22
CA VAL A 179 9.60 1.43 -16.06
C VAL A 179 9.22 2.83 -15.59
N LEU A 180 10.09 3.83 -15.78
CA LEU A 180 9.76 5.21 -15.49
C LEU A 180 8.64 5.71 -16.43
N HIS A 181 8.73 5.42 -17.74
CA HIS A 181 7.65 5.70 -18.68
C HIS A 181 6.35 4.96 -18.31
N TYR A 182 6.42 3.67 -17.98
CA TYR A 182 5.25 2.90 -17.55
C TYR A 182 4.63 3.41 -16.24
N GLY A 183 5.44 3.90 -15.31
CA GLY A 183 4.97 4.51 -14.06
C GLY A 183 4.30 5.87 -14.28
N MET A 184 4.57 6.54 -15.39
CA MET A 184 3.92 7.79 -15.79
C MET A 184 2.79 7.56 -16.82
N SER A 185 2.22 6.36 -16.90
CA SER A 185 1.09 6.08 -17.80
C SER A 185 -0.15 6.91 -17.45
N VAL A 186 -1.16 6.91 -18.33
CA VAL A 186 -2.32 7.84 -18.35
C VAL A 186 -3.03 8.05 -17.00
N ARG A 187 -3.04 7.04 -16.13
CA ARG A 187 -3.72 7.10 -14.83
C ARG A 187 -2.84 7.57 -13.66
N SER A 188 -1.60 7.89 -13.96
CA SER A 188 -0.61 8.35 -13.01
C SER A 188 -0.49 9.87 -13.03
N THR A 189 -0.42 10.47 -11.86
CA THR A 189 -0.22 11.92 -11.68
C THR A 189 1.21 12.25 -11.30
N GLY A 190 2.09 11.26 -11.21
CA GLY A 190 3.49 11.40 -10.81
C GLY A 190 4.18 10.05 -10.70
N VAL A 191 5.49 10.00 -10.47
CA VAL A 191 6.20 8.73 -10.29
C VAL A 191 7.31 8.91 -9.28
N THR A 192 7.50 7.91 -8.42
CA THR A 192 8.58 7.85 -7.44
C THR A 192 9.60 6.80 -7.87
N MET A 193 10.89 7.09 -7.73
CA MET A 193 11.97 6.15 -8.06
C MET A 193 12.64 5.62 -6.80
N PHE A 194 12.82 4.30 -6.71
CA PHE A 194 13.50 3.65 -5.59
C PHE A 194 14.68 2.77 -6.06
N THR A 195 15.91 2.97 -5.60
CA THR A 195 16.41 4.00 -4.69
C THR A 195 16.99 5.19 -5.45
N ILE A 196 16.96 6.38 -4.84
CA ILE A 196 17.61 7.57 -5.40
C ILE A 196 19.12 7.38 -5.59
N LYS A 197 19.77 6.63 -4.70
CA LYS A 197 21.21 6.31 -4.81
C LYS A 197 21.53 5.60 -6.11
N SER A 198 20.71 4.61 -6.50
CA SER A 198 20.92 3.87 -7.75
C SER A 198 20.83 4.73 -9.00
N VAL A 199 20.01 5.79 -8.97
CA VAL A 199 19.91 6.76 -10.07
C VAL A 199 21.09 7.72 -10.04
N ALA A 200 21.44 8.28 -8.87
CA ALA A 200 22.48 9.30 -8.74
C ALA A 200 23.88 8.79 -9.11
N GLU A 201 24.17 7.51 -8.84
CA GLU A 201 25.48 6.90 -9.12
C GLU A 201 25.62 6.42 -10.57
N ASP A 202 24.56 6.46 -11.38
CA ASP A 202 24.55 5.99 -12.77
C ASP A 202 24.20 7.13 -13.74
N PRO A 203 25.20 7.69 -14.46
CA PRO A 203 24.97 8.76 -15.42
C PRO A 203 23.96 8.41 -16.53
N GLY A 204 23.85 7.13 -16.90
CA GLY A 204 22.87 6.63 -17.87
C GLY A 204 21.45 6.76 -17.35
N LYS A 205 21.21 6.44 -16.07
CA LYS A 205 19.90 6.62 -15.41
C LYS A 205 19.56 8.09 -15.20
N VAL A 206 20.54 8.94 -14.85
CA VAL A 206 20.32 10.39 -14.80
C VAL A 206 19.92 10.93 -16.18
N ALA A 207 20.58 10.48 -17.25
CA ALA A 207 20.25 10.88 -18.61
C ALA A 207 18.86 10.37 -19.04
N ALA A 208 18.50 9.13 -18.69
CA ALA A 208 17.16 8.58 -18.91
C ALA A 208 16.09 9.42 -18.20
N MET A 209 16.28 9.69 -16.90
CA MET A 209 15.39 10.55 -16.13
C MET A 209 15.20 11.91 -16.80
N ARG A 210 16.29 12.57 -17.25
CA ARG A 210 16.19 13.83 -17.98
C ARG A 210 15.33 13.70 -19.23
N ARG A 211 15.55 12.69 -20.08
CA ARG A 211 14.74 12.48 -21.29
C ARG A 211 13.26 12.32 -20.97
N VAL A 212 12.96 11.59 -19.91
CA VAL A 212 11.58 11.31 -19.49
C VAL A 212 10.87 12.57 -18.98
N TYR A 213 11.56 13.46 -18.24
CA TYR A 213 10.96 14.69 -17.68
C TYR A 213 11.10 15.94 -18.57
N SER A 214 11.94 15.91 -19.61
CA SER A 214 12.12 17.02 -20.54
C SER A 214 11.32 16.87 -21.84
N GLY A 215 10.53 15.80 -21.95
CA GLY A 215 9.67 15.49 -23.09
C GLY A 215 8.49 16.45 -23.21
#